data_AF-A0A432GLT7-F1
#
_entry.id   AF-A0A432GLT7-F1
#
_cell.length_a   1.000
_cell.length_b   1.000
_cell.length_c   1.000
_cell.angle_alpha   90.00
_cell.angle_beta   90.00
_cell.angle_gamma   90.00
#
_symmetry.space_group_name_H-M   'P 1'
#
loop_
_entity.id
_entity.type
_entity.pdbx_description
1 polymer ?
#
loop_
_entity_poly.entity_id
_entity_poly.type
_entity_poly.pdbx_seq_one_letter_code
_entity_poly.pdbx_strand_id
1 'polypeptide(L)' 'MNENESKYYSPEEIRKIQERGVQIPDLRSVLIAREVKPENILPGCIIHPCSRISGAKTQI' A
#
# COMPACT_ATOMS: atom_id res chain seq x y z
N MET A 1 -18.45 -7.81 -10.08
CA MET A 1 -17.02 -7.55 -9.80
C MET A 1 -16.91 -6.12 -9.31
N ASN A 2 -16.44 -5.92 -8.08
CA ASN A 2 -16.42 -4.62 -7.44
C ASN A 2 -15.30 -3.77 -8.07
N GLU A 3 -15.62 -2.63 -8.68
CA GLU A 3 -14.65 -1.80 -9.43
C GLU A 3 -13.44 -1.33 -8.61
N ASN A 4 -13.55 -1.38 -7.27
CA ASN A 4 -12.47 -1.00 -6.35
C ASN A 4 -11.44 -2.11 -6.10
N GLU A 5 -11.78 -3.40 -6.25
CA GLU A 5 -10.82 -4.49 -6.05
C GLU A 5 -9.68 -4.45 -7.07
N SER A 6 -9.93 -3.89 -8.25
CA SER A 6 -8.91 -3.75 -9.30
C SER A 6 -8.02 -2.52 -9.13
N LYS A 7 -8.40 -1.55 -8.29
CA LYS A 7 -7.68 -0.27 -8.16
C LYS A 7 -6.66 -0.27 -7.03
N TYR A 8 -6.87 -1.05 -5.97
CA TYR A 8 -6.02 -1.08 -4.80
C TYR A 8 -5.40 -2.47 -4.59
N TYR A 9 -4.30 -2.50 -3.86
CA TYR A 9 -3.74 -3.73 -3.35
C TYR A 9 -4.66 -4.36 -2.32
N SER A 10 -4.83 -5.68 -2.40
CA SER A 10 -5.51 -6.45 -1.35
C SER A 10 -4.65 -6.48 -0.07
N PRO A 11 -5.25 -6.72 1.12
CA PRO A 11 -4.49 -6.84 2.36
C PRO A 11 -3.35 -7.88 2.30
N GLU A 12 -3.54 -8.97 1.54
CA GLU A 12 -2.50 -9.98 1.29
C GLU A 12 -1.33 -9.44 0.44
N GLU A 13 -1.60 -8.54 -0.50
CA GLU A 13 -0.56 -7.89 -1.29
C GLU A 13 0.16 -6.81 -0.46
N ILE A 14 -0.59 -6.05 0.36
CA ILE A 14 -0.02 -5.07 1.30
C ILE A 14 0.89 -5.75 2.32
N ARG A 15 0.58 -6.99 2.73
CA ARG A 15 1.47 -7.78 3.60
C ARG A 15 2.86 -7.97 3.00
N LYS A 16 2.99 -8.15 1.68
CA LYS A 16 4.31 -8.26 1.01
C LYS A 16 5.10 -6.95 1.09
N ILE A 17 4.41 -5.81 1.15
CA ILE A 17 5.03 -4.49 1.36
C ILE A 17 5.52 -4.37 2.80
N GLN A 18 4.73 -4.85 3.77
CA GLN A 18 5.12 -4.92 5.17
C GLN A 18 6.36 -5.81 5.39
N GLU A 19 6.42 -6.97 4.73
CA GLU A 19 7.56 -7.91 4.78
C GLU A 19 8.86 -7.29 4.25
N ARG A 20 8.79 -6.21 3.45
CA ARG A 20 9.96 -5.46 2.99
C ARG A 20 10.49 -4.45 4.02
N GLY A 21 9.90 -4.38 5.21
CA GLY A 21 10.33 -3.48 6.27
C GLY A 21 9.51 -2.19 6.38
N VAL A 22 8.35 -2.13 5.72
CA VAL A 22 7.40 -1.02 5.85
C VAL A 22 6.49 -1.29 7.04
N GLN A 23 6.31 -0.30 7.92
CA GLN A 23 5.44 -0.44 9.08
C GLN A 23 4.00 -0.07 8.70
N ILE A 24 3.12 -1.07 8.66
CA ILE A 24 1.70 -0.89 8.37
C ILE A 24 0.90 -1.50 9.52
N PRO A 25 0.45 -0.69 10.50
CA PRO A 25 -0.19 -1.22 11.72
C PRO A 25 -1.54 -1.91 11.45
N ASP A 26 -2.27 -1.45 10.43
CA ASP A 26 -3.54 -2.05 10.03
C ASP A 26 -3.64 -2.19 8.51
N LEU A 27 -3.49 -3.42 8.01
CA LEU A 27 -3.45 -3.71 6.57
C LEU A 27 -4.80 -3.50 5.87
N ARG A 28 -5.91 -3.44 6.62
CA ARG A 28 -7.28 -3.35 6.06
C ARG A 28 -7.77 -1.92 5.89
N SER A 29 -7.25 -0.96 6.65
CA SER A 29 -7.61 0.46 6.54
C SER A 29 -6.72 1.26 5.60
N VAL A 30 -5.62 0.67 5.11
CA VAL A 30 -4.73 1.34 4.17
C VAL A 30 -5.15 1.03 2.73
N LEU A 31 -5.22 2.08 1.90
CA LEU A 31 -5.54 1.98 0.48
C LEU A 31 -4.33 2.37 -0.35
N ILE A 32 -3.64 1.39 -0.93
CA ILE A 32 -2.50 1.63 -1.83
C ILE A 32 -2.95 1.33 -3.25
N ALA A 33 -2.93 2.32 -4.14
CA ALA A 33 -3.33 2.14 -5.53
C ALA A 33 -2.30 1.27 -6.27
N ARG A 34 -2.75 0.43 -7.19
CA ARG A 34 -1.87 -0.47 -7.97
C ARG A 34 -0.87 0.23 -8.88
N GLU A 35 -1.11 1.49 -9.19
CA GLU A 35 -0.15 2.33 -9.92
C GLU A 35 1.09 2.68 -9.08
N VAL A 36 0.99 2.62 -7.75
CA VAL A 36 2.11 2.86 -6.83
C VAL A 36 2.92 1.59 -6.79
N LYS A 37 4.11 1.61 -7.41
CA LYS A 37 4.99 0.45 -7.38
C LYS A 37 5.44 0.17 -5.95
N PRO A 38 5.41 -1.09 -5.49
CA PRO A 38 5.90 -1.44 -4.17
C PRO A 38 7.34 -0.98 -3.96
N GLU A 39 8.19 -1.04 -4.99
CA GLU A 39 9.61 -0.62 -4.94
C GLU A 39 9.79 0.84 -4.49
N ASN A 40 8.78 1.69 -4.72
CA ASN A 40 8.78 3.09 -4.33
C ASN A 40 8.36 3.32 -2.87
N ILE A 41 7.92 2.29 -2.16
CA ILE A 41 7.63 2.34 -0.72
C ILE A 41 8.86 1.79 -0.01
N LEU A 42 9.64 2.70 0.58
CA LEU A 42 10.93 2.42 1.16
C LEU A 42 10.82 1.73 2.52
N PRO A 43 11.77 0.83 2.86
CA PRO A 43 11.82 0.22 4.19
C PRO A 43 12.03 1.29 5.26
N GLY A 44 11.41 1.09 6.43
CA GLY A 44 11.46 2.02 7.56
C GLY A 44 10.33 3.05 7.58
N CYS A 45 9.56 3.17 6.50
CA CYS A 45 8.42 4.09 6.44
C CYS A 45 7.22 3.54 7.19
N ILE A 46 6.42 4.44 7.77
CA ILE A 46 5.20 4.10 8.50
C ILE A 46 3.99 4.56 7.70
N ILE A 47 3.14 3.63 7.31
CA ILE A 47 1.86 3.94 6.68
C ILE A 47 0.78 3.84 7.75
N HIS A 48 0.29 4.99 8.18
CA HIS A 48 -0.73 5.06 9.23
C HIS A 48 -2.09 4.53 8.76
N PRO A 49 -2.91 3.98 9.66
CA PRO A 49 -4.28 3.57 9.35
C PRO A 49 -5.08 4.66 8.63
N CYS A 50 -6.00 4.27 7.76
CA CYS A 50 -6.83 5.18 6.93
C CYS A 50 -6.04 6.02 5.90
N SER A 51 -4.75 5.75 5.71
CA SER A 51 -3.96 6.41 4.66
C SER A 51 -4.35 5.91 3.28
N ARG A 52 -4.43 6.83 2.31
CA ARG A 52 -4.61 6.51 0.89
C ARG A 52 -3.41 6.99 0.10
N ILE A 53 -2.76 6.06 -0.59
CA ILE A 53 -1.55 6.31 -1.38
C ILE A 53 -1.89 6.05 -2.84
N SER A 54 -1.70 7.05 -3.68
CA SER A 54 -1.94 7.02 -5.12
C SER A 54 -0.93 7.89 -5.86
N GLY A 55 -0.85 7.74 -7.18
CA GLY A 55 0.09 8.42 -8.06
C GLY A 55 1.19 7.48 -8.56
N ALA A 56 1.28 7.30 -9.88
CA ALA A 56 2.26 6.41 -10.52
C ALA A 56 3.74 6.77 -10.25
N LYS A 57 4.01 8.00 -9.82
CA LYS A 57 5.37 8.49 -9.47
C LYS A 57 5.57 8.68 -7.96
N THR A 58 4.61 8.26 -7.14
CA THR A 58 4.70 8.40 -5.69
C THR A 58 5.84 7.51 -5.17
N GLN A 59 6.68 8.10 -4.32
CA GLN A 59 7.77 7.46 -3.61
C GLN A 59 7.77 7.99 -2.18
N ILE A 60 7.80 7.07 -1.20
CA ILE A 60 7.71 7.38 0.23
C ILE A 60 8.67 6.52 1.01
#